data_AF-A0A832CM16-F1
#
_entry.id   AF-A0A832CM16-F1
#
_cell.length_a   1.000
_cell.length_b   1.000
_cell.length_c   1.000
_cell.angle_alpha   90.00
_cell.angle_beta   90.00
_cell.angle_gamma   90.00
#
_symmetry.space_group_name_H-M   'P 1'
#
loop_
_entity.id
_entity.type
_entity.pdbx_description
1 polymer ?
#
loop_
_entity_poly.entity_id
_entity_poly.type
_entity_poly.pdbx_seq_one_letter_code
_entity_poly.pdbx_strand_id
1 'polypeptide(L)'
;MPRRPRNGRHRQGRDANRNRSRVMTGQLANTLFVRLEGPLQAWGDNSKFVVRRTMEAPTKSGVVGLICAALGLSRQEARAKLPELNGLAFGVRIDRPGSRLWDWHTVGAKVGNVTAAGKVKITQSTGEIETLVTRREYLADAAFLVALQGEPALIQDLAKALAAPRWPPYLGRKCCPPSAPLLAQPGPDETWHNPASMAGGLVEALGAVPWRPRLTEDFPSSDTISLPCLIQWQAPGATETAPSEAEVWYDVPICSDPPVHDPRLVLRTEVVVRVGKALQPPVPAPPRPRADYRDSQYKKQRQQRLEADHGLCVFCKMPANTVQHVTYRRAGGNEAPEDLCSLCRLCHDAVTMLEYGLNMGLDRINPEDPRWRDPILRHRKEILRTRSLETRRRWLQPEEVE
;
A
#
# COMPACT_ATOMS: atom_id res chain seq x y z
N MET A 1 31.28 23.20 -61.36
CA MET A 1 31.89 22.26 -62.33
C MET A 1 32.84 21.32 -61.61
N PRO A 2 32.90 20.03 -61.99
CA PRO A 2 32.29 18.99 -61.15
C PRO A 2 33.29 18.04 -60.48
N ARG A 3 32.91 17.51 -59.30
CA ARG A 3 33.53 16.33 -58.69
C ARG A 3 32.77 15.07 -59.13
N ARG A 4 33.55 14.04 -59.46
CA ARG A 4 33.20 12.77 -60.14
C ARG A 4 32.08 11.95 -59.47
N PRO A 5 31.32 11.14 -60.24
CA PRO A 5 30.34 10.20 -59.71
C PRO A 5 31.02 8.89 -59.29
N ARG A 6 30.55 8.27 -58.18
CA ARG A 6 30.84 6.88 -57.84
C ARG A 6 29.61 6.01 -58.15
N ASN A 7 29.82 5.05 -59.04
CA ASN A 7 28.86 4.03 -59.46
C ASN A 7 28.42 3.14 -58.29
N GLY A 8 27.13 3.18 -57.95
CA GLY A 8 26.48 2.14 -57.13
C GLY A 8 25.95 1.04 -58.04
N ARG A 9 26.52 -0.17 -57.93
CA ARG A 9 26.08 -1.35 -58.68
C ARG A 9 24.77 -1.90 -58.11
N HIS A 10 23.77 -2.05 -58.97
CA HIS A 10 22.65 -2.96 -58.77
C HIS A 10 23.15 -4.42 -58.72
N ARG A 11 22.68 -5.19 -57.74
CA ARG A 11 22.51 -6.64 -57.84
C ARG A 11 21.14 -7.01 -57.27
N GLN A 12 20.22 -7.37 -58.16
CA GLN A 12 19.05 -8.17 -57.87
C GLN A 12 19.42 -9.66 -57.95
N GLY A 13 18.74 -10.49 -57.15
CA GLY A 13 18.83 -11.95 -57.13
C GLY A 13 18.60 -12.44 -55.70
N ARG A 14 17.34 -12.57 -55.25
CA ARG A 14 16.59 -13.84 -55.23
C ARG A 14 17.37 -14.96 -54.55
N ASP A 15 17.04 -15.20 -53.29
CA ASP A 15 16.79 -16.55 -52.77
C ASP A 15 15.89 -16.45 -51.53
N ALA A 16 14.60 -16.51 -51.79
CA ALA A 16 13.58 -16.81 -50.81
C ALA A 16 13.35 -18.33 -50.85
N ASN A 17 13.76 -19.06 -49.82
CA ASN A 17 13.01 -20.24 -49.40
C ASN A 17 13.42 -20.79 -48.04
N ARG A 18 12.40 -20.91 -47.19
CA ARG A 18 12.16 -22.05 -46.29
C ARG A 18 13.29 -22.40 -45.33
N ASN A 19 13.32 -21.71 -44.20
CA ASN A 19 13.51 -22.45 -42.95
C ASN A 19 12.13 -22.76 -42.37
N ARG A 20 11.69 -23.98 -42.65
CA ARG A 20 10.44 -24.55 -42.16
C ARG A 20 10.39 -24.40 -40.64
N SER A 21 9.32 -23.80 -40.18
CA SER A 21 8.74 -23.93 -38.85
C SER A 21 8.86 -25.37 -38.37
N ARG A 22 9.89 -25.64 -37.56
CA ARG A 22 9.89 -26.77 -36.66
C ARG A 22 8.88 -26.41 -35.58
N VAL A 23 7.64 -26.88 -35.76
CA VAL A 23 6.65 -26.93 -34.69
C VAL A 23 7.25 -27.84 -33.63
N MET A 24 7.98 -27.24 -32.69
CA MET A 24 8.08 -27.84 -31.39
C MET A 24 6.66 -27.78 -30.86
N THR A 25 6.08 -28.93 -30.55
CA THR A 25 4.92 -29.06 -29.68
C THR A 25 5.34 -28.56 -28.29
N GLY A 26 5.58 -27.26 -28.19
CA GLY A 26 5.81 -26.54 -26.95
C GLY A 26 4.47 -26.47 -26.27
N GLN A 27 4.35 -27.20 -25.18
CA GLN A 27 3.18 -27.23 -24.32
C GLN A 27 2.83 -25.78 -23.95
N LEU A 28 1.68 -25.29 -24.41
CA LEU A 28 1.29 -23.90 -24.22
C LEU A 28 0.97 -23.64 -22.74
N ALA A 29 1.42 -22.49 -22.23
CA ALA A 29 1.14 -22.04 -20.88
C ALA A 29 -0.36 -22.04 -20.58
N ASN A 30 -0.76 -22.63 -19.45
CA ASN A 30 -2.18 -22.81 -19.10
C ASN A 30 -2.65 -21.94 -17.92
N THR A 31 -1.76 -21.11 -17.37
CA THR A 31 -2.06 -20.28 -16.20
C THR A 31 -1.77 -18.81 -16.49
N LEU A 32 -2.68 -17.92 -16.11
CA LEU A 32 -2.48 -16.47 -16.13
C LEU A 32 -2.13 -16.02 -14.72
N PHE A 33 -0.94 -15.44 -14.55
CA PHE A 33 -0.49 -14.87 -13.27
C PHE A 33 -0.70 -13.37 -13.25
N VAL A 34 -1.52 -12.90 -12.30
CA VAL A 34 -1.84 -11.48 -12.13
C VAL A 34 -1.27 -10.99 -10.79
N ARG A 35 -0.29 -10.09 -10.84
CA ARG A 35 0.26 -9.41 -9.67
C ARG A 35 -0.63 -8.24 -9.29
N LEU A 36 -1.18 -8.26 -8.08
CA LEU A 36 -2.05 -7.22 -7.54
C LEU A 36 -1.34 -6.57 -6.36
N GLU A 37 -0.62 -5.50 -6.65
CA GLU A 37 0.15 -4.72 -5.69
C GLU A 37 -0.13 -3.23 -5.89
N GLY A 38 -0.33 -2.52 -4.79
CA GLY A 38 -0.59 -1.09 -4.79
C GLY A 38 -0.67 -0.56 -3.36
N PRO A 39 -0.62 0.76 -3.17
CA PRO A 39 -0.68 1.38 -1.84
C PRO A 39 -2.00 1.07 -1.12
N LEU A 40 -3.10 1.01 -1.88
CA LEU A 40 -4.43 0.68 -1.40
C LEU A 40 -5.09 -0.30 -2.37
N GLN A 41 -5.89 -1.22 -1.85
CA GLN A 41 -6.75 -2.13 -2.62
C GLN A 41 -8.13 -2.23 -1.97
N ALA A 42 -9.15 -2.64 -2.73
CA ALA A 42 -10.49 -2.85 -2.17
C ALA A 42 -11.31 -3.89 -2.94
N TRP A 43 -11.44 -5.08 -2.38
CA TRP A 43 -12.11 -6.23 -2.97
C TRP A 43 -13.47 -6.42 -2.30
N GLY A 44 -14.49 -5.73 -2.82
CA GLY A 44 -15.79 -5.67 -2.17
C GLY A 44 -16.48 -7.03 -2.07
N ASP A 45 -17.13 -7.24 -0.92
CA ASP A 45 -18.17 -8.25 -0.70
C ASP A 45 -19.55 -7.55 -0.59
N ASN A 46 -20.61 -8.26 -0.19
CA ASN A 46 -21.97 -7.82 0.10
C ASN A 46 -22.07 -6.58 1.01
N SER A 47 -21.70 -5.43 0.45
CA SER A 47 -21.68 -4.12 1.09
C SER A 47 -22.87 -3.32 0.60
N LYS A 48 -23.99 -3.41 1.30
CA LYS A 48 -25.18 -2.59 1.02
C LYS A 48 -25.05 -1.22 1.71
N PHE A 49 -25.53 -0.17 1.04
CA PHE A 49 -25.65 1.19 1.57
C PHE A 49 -24.33 1.95 1.80
N VAL A 50 -24.18 2.60 2.96
CA VAL A 50 -23.14 3.61 3.25
C VAL A 50 -21.82 3.01 3.75
N VAL A 51 -21.82 1.75 4.18
CA VAL A 51 -20.61 1.03 4.60
C VAL A 51 -20.17 0.12 3.46
N ARG A 52 -18.94 0.31 3.01
CA ARG A 52 -18.32 -0.47 1.94
C ARG A 52 -17.11 -1.21 2.48
N ARG A 53 -17.26 -2.51 2.74
CA ARG A 53 -16.19 -3.37 3.25
C ARG A 53 -15.29 -3.89 2.14
N THR A 54 -14.16 -4.46 2.53
CA THR A 54 -13.26 -5.22 1.65
C THR A 54 -12.99 -6.60 2.24
N MET A 55 -12.94 -7.60 1.36
CA MET A 55 -12.36 -8.90 1.68
C MET A 55 -10.87 -8.77 1.96
N GLU A 56 -10.32 -9.78 2.60
CA GLU A 56 -8.89 -9.91 2.94
C GLU A 56 -7.99 -10.22 1.74
N ALA A 57 -8.58 -10.60 0.61
CA ALA A 57 -7.88 -10.94 -0.61
C ALA A 57 -8.74 -10.61 -1.86
N PRO A 58 -8.14 -10.53 -3.05
CA PRO A 58 -8.83 -10.37 -4.33
C PRO A 58 -9.99 -11.35 -4.52
N THR A 59 -11.17 -10.80 -4.82
CA THR A 59 -12.36 -11.57 -5.19
C THR A 59 -12.31 -11.98 -6.65
N LYS A 60 -12.93 -13.12 -7.01
CA LYS A 60 -13.01 -13.59 -8.40
C LYS A 60 -13.69 -12.54 -9.28
N SER A 61 -14.78 -11.92 -8.81
CA SER A 61 -15.47 -10.83 -9.50
C SER A 61 -14.61 -9.61 -9.73
N GLY A 62 -13.78 -9.22 -8.75
CA GLY A 62 -12.85 -8.09 -8.88
C GLY A 62 -11.80 -8.33 -9.95
N VAL A 63 -11.20 -9.53 -9.97
CA VAL A 63 -10.18 -9.91 -10.95
C VAL A 63 -10.77 -10.08 -12.36
N VAL A 64 -11.92 -10.76 -12.48
CA VAL A 64 -12.63 -10.91 -13.76
C VAL A 64 -13.05 -9.55 -14.31
N GLY A 65 -13.55 -8.64 -13.46
CA GLY A 65 -13.87 -7.28 -13.85
C GLY A 65 -12.66 -6.49 -14.35
N LEU A 66 -11.50 -6.64 -13.68
CA LEU A 66 -10.22 -6.09 -14.12
C LEU A 66 -9.81 -6.64 -15.49
N ILE A 67 -9.98 -7.93 -15.74
CA ILE A 67 -9.69 -8.57 -17.03
C ILE A 67 -10.63 -8.05 -18.13
N CYS A 68 -11.93 -7.93 -17.86
CA CYS A 68 -12.89 -7.33 -18.78
C CYS A 68 -12.51 -5.89 -19.14
N ALA A 69 -12.00 -5.11 -18.18
CA ALA A 69 -11.51 -3.76 -18.44
C ALA A 69 -10.24 -3.75 -19.32
N ALA A 70 -9.31 -4.68 -19.08
CA ALA A 70 -8.12 -4.85 -19.93
C ALA A 70 -8.50 -5.26 -21.35
N LEU A 71 -9.48 -6.16 -21.48
CA LEU A 71 -10.11 -6.54 -22.75
C LEU A 71 -10.94 -5.40 -23.36
N GLY A 72 -11.20 -4.30 -22.65
CA GLY A 72 -12.02 -3.17 -23.09
C GLY A 72 -13.45 -3.55 -23.46
N LEU A 73 -14.10 -4.35 -22.62
CA LEU A 73 -15.49 -4.79 -22.77
C LEU A 73 -16.42 -3.91 -21.94
N SER A 74 -17.45 -3.32 -22.57
CA SER A 74 -18.55 -2.66 -21.86
C SER A 74 -19.21 -3.62 -20.88
N ARG A 75 -19.96 -3.09 -19.89
CA ARG A 75 -20.68 -3.93 -18.93
C ARG A 75 -21.64 -4.91 -19.60
N GLN A 76 -22.21 -4.50 -20.74
CA GLN A 76 -23.09 -5.34 -21.55
C GLN A 76 -22.31 -6.46 -22.26
N GLU A 77 -21.19 -6.14 -22.90
CA GLU A 77 -20.35 -7.13 -23.58
C GLU A 77 -19.69 -8.09 -22.59
N ALA A 78 -19.25 -7.58 -21.45
CA ALA A 78 -18.67 -8.37 -20.37
C ALA A 78 -19.63 -9.48 -19.93
N ARG A 79 -20.94 -9.18 -19.81
CA ARG A 79 -21.97 -10.18 -19.44
C ARG A 79 -21.95 -11.42 -20.32
N ALA A 80 -21.72 -11.26 -21.63
CA ALA A 80 -21.63 -12.39 -22.55
C ALA A 80 -20.32 -13.19 -22.40
N LYS A 81 -19.24 -12.54 -21.95
CA LYS A 81 -17.92 -13.16 -21.72
C LYS A 81 -17.78 -13.81 -20.33
N LEU A 82 -18.61 -13.43 -19.36
CA LEU A 82 -18.54 -13.94 -17.98
C LEU A 82 -18.57 -15.48 -17.87
N PRO A 83 -19.44 -16.24 -18.59
CA PRO A 83 -19.47 -17.70 -18.46
C PRO A 83 -18.11 -18.36 -18.77
N GLU A 84 -17.44 -17.90 -19.82
CA GLU A 84 -16.12 -18.41 -20.22
C GLU A 84 -15.04 -18.04 -19.19
N LEU A 85 -15.03 -16.80 -18.69
CA LEU A 85 -14.07 -16.36 -17.67
C LEU A 85 -14.31 -17.02 -16.31
N ASN A 86 -15.57 -17.30 -15.97
CA ASN A 86 -15.94 -17.98 -14.74
C ASN A 86 -15.54 -19.46 -14.74
N GLY A 87 -15.38 -20.06 -15.93
CA GLY A 87 -14.88 -21.42 -16.12
C GLY A 87 -13.40 -21.60 -15.75
N LEU A 88 -12.63 -20.51 -15.64
CA LEU A 88 -11.24 -20.55 -15.19
C LEU A 88 -11.16 -20.93 -13.71
N ALA A 89 -10.26 -21.86 -13.39
CA ALA A 89 -9.89 -22.14 -12.00
C ALA A 89 -9.19 -20.91 -11.41
N PHE A 90 -9.47 -20.59 -10.15
CA PHE A 90 -9.02 -19.35 -9.52
C PHE A 90 -8.32 -19.61 -8.19
N GLY A 91 -7.11 -19.08 -8.04
CA GLY A 91 -6.34 -19.16 -6.81
C GLY A 91 -5.65 -17.83 -6.50
N VAL A 92 -5.45 -17.55 -5.22
CA VAL A 92 -4.76 -16.34 -4.75
C VAL A 92 -3.70 -16.74 -3.73
N ARG A 93 -2.45 -16.36 -3.98
CA ARG A 93 -1.38 -16.38 -2.99
C ARG A 93 -1.26 -15.00 -2.35
N ILE A 94 -1.22 -14.97 -1.02
CA ILE A 94 -1.14 -13.75 -0.22
C ILE A 94 0.33 -13.47 0.05
N ASP A 95 0.96 -12.67 -0.81
CA ASP A 95 2.37 -12.27 -0.67
C ASP A 95 2.57 -11.29 0.49
N ARG A 96 1.57 -10.43 0.72
CA ARG A 96 1.46 -9.56 1.90
C ARG A 96 0.00 -9.30 2.21
N PRO A 97 -0.50 -9.64 3.41
CA PRO A 97 -1.92 -9.45 3.76
C PRO A 97 -2.31 -7.96 3.85
N GLY A 98 -1.34 -7.09 4.11
CA GLY A 98 -1.57 -5.67 4.35
C GLY A 98 -2.29 -5.40 5.68
N SER A 99 -2.82 -4.18 5.81
CA SER A 99 -3.56 -3.72 6.99
C SER A 99 -4.89 -3.08 6.57
N ARG A 100 -5.92 -3.19 7.40
CA ARG A 100 -7.22 -2.58 7.11
C ARG A 100 -7.21 -1.10 7.44
N LEU A 101 -7.73 -0.29 6.52
CA LEU A 101 -7.87 1.15 6.65
C LEU A 101 -9.33 1.56 6.44
N TRP A 102 -9.85 2.41 7.33
CA TRP A 102 -11.17 3.05 7.16
C TRP A 102 -11.02 4.47 6.61
N ASP A 103 -11.71 4.73 5.51
CA ASP A 103 -11.83 6.03 4.86
C ASP A 103 -13.21 6.64 5.17
N TRP A 104 -13.20 7.84 5.74
CA TRP A 104 -14.40 8.67 5.92
C TRP A 104 -14.63 9.49 4.66
N HIS A 105 -15.59 9.08 3.86
CA HIS A 105 -15.74 9.56 2.49
C HIS A 105 -17.05 10.31 2.30
N THR A 106 -16.97 11.64 2.28
CA THR A 106 -18.11 12.55 2.10
C THR A 106 -18.28 12.93 0.63
N VAL A 107 -19.52 12.84 0.12
CA VAL A 107 -19.90 13.22 -1.25
C VAL A 107 -20.96 14.33 -1.20
N GLY A 108 -20.80 15.34 -2.06
CA GLY A 108 -21.76 16.43 -2.19
C GLY A 108 -21.68 17.48 -1.09
N ALA A 109 -20.56 17.59 -0.36
CA ALA A 109 -20.37 18.66 0.62
C ALA A 109 -20.52 20.04 -0.03
N LYS A 110 -21.46 20.85 0.46
CA LYS A 110 -21.81 22.20 -0.04
C LYS A 110 -22.33 22.28 -1.49
N VAL A 111 -22.25 21.19 -2.27
CA VAL A 111 -22.73 21.10 -3.66
C VAL A 111 -24.03 20.29 -3.76
N GLY A 112 -24.24 19.36 -2.83
CA GLY A 112 -25.43 18.54 -2.69
C GLY A 112 -25.41 17.26 -3.52
N ASN A 113 -26.19 16.28 -3.06
CA ASN A 113 -26.43 15.05 -3.82
C ASN A 113 -27.75 15.15 -4.56
N VAL A 114 -27.73 14.80 -5.85
CA VAL A 114 -28.90 14.85 -6.71
C VAL A 114 -29.69 13.55 -6.57
N THR A 115 -31.00 13.65 -6.39
CA THR A 115 -31.92 12.51 -6.41
C THR A 115 -32.08 11.96 -7.83
N ALA A 116 -32.65 10.76 -7.97
CA ALA A 116 -33.03 10.23 -9.29
C ALA A 116 -33.98 11.16 -10.06
N ALA A 117 -34.72 12.02 -9.35
CA ALA A 117 -35.60 13.05 -9.90
C ALA A 117 -34.89 14.37 -10.25
N GLY A 118 -33.56 14.44 -10.18
CA GLY A 118 -32.78 15.63 -10.55
C GLY A 118 -32.74 16.75 -9.49
N LYS A 119 -33.38 16.58 -8.33
CA LYS A 119 -33.40 17.58 -7.25
C LYS A 119 -32.25 17.38 -6.27
N VAL A 120 -31.60 18.47 -5.85
CA VAL A 120 -30.62 18.46 -4.76
C VAL A 120 -31.32 18.10 -3.46
N LYS A 121 -30.77 17.13 -2.73
CA LYS A 121 -31.25 16.75 -1.41
C LYS A 121 -30.98 17.85 -0.38
N ILE A 122 -32.00 18.15 0.41
CA ILE A 122 -31.95 19.13 1.50
C ILE A 122 -32.38 18.42 2.76
N THR A 123 -31.62 18.62 3.83
CA THR A 123 -31.92 18.11 5.16
C THR A 123 -33.16 18.83 5.69
N GLN A 124 -34.27 18.11 5.86
CA GLN A 124 -35.56 18.72 6.23
C GLN A 124 -35.51 19.49 7.57
N SER A 125 -34.71 19.04 8.53
CA SER A 125 -34.61 19.66 9.85
C SER A 125 -33.80 20.96 9.86
N THR A 126 -32.80 21.12 8.99
CA THR A 126 -31.90 22.29 8.99
C THR A 126 -32.10 23.20 7.79
N GLY A 127 -32.76 22.72 6.73
CA GLY A 127 -32.87 23.44 5.45
C GLY A 127 -31.56 23.50 4.67
N GLU A 128 -30.51 22.81 5.13
CA GLU A 128 -29.19 22.82 4.49
C GLU A 128 -29.03 21.69 3.47
N ILE A 129 -28.09 21.87 2.54
CA ILE A 129 -27.74 20.89 1.52
C ILE A 129 -27.28 19.57 2.18
N GLU A 130 -27.94 18.47 1.85
CA GLU A 130 -27.63 17.14 2.39
C GLU A 130 -26.36 16.57 1.75
N THR A 131 -25.47 16.04 2.60
CA THR A 131 -24.23 15.37 2.18
C THR A 131 -24.32 13.88 2.46
N LEU A 132 -23.72 13.07 1.59
CA LEU A 132 -23.71 11.62 1.76
C LEU A 132 -22.37 11.23 2.36
N VAL A 133 -22.41 10.76 3.59
CA VAL A 133 -21.24 10.18 4.24
C VAL A 133 -21.23 8.69 3.99
N THR A 134 -20.12 8.19 3.45
CA THR A 134 -19.85 6.76 3.32
C THR A 134 -18.59 6.39 4.10
N ARG A 135 -18.53 5.17 4.62
CA ARG A 135 -17.34 4.61 5.26
C ARG A 135 -16.82 3.48 4.40
N ARG A 136 -15.60 3.62 3.88
CA ARG A 136 -15.04 2.68 2.90
C ARG A 136 -13.79 2.04 3.48
N GLU A 137 -13.77 0.72 3.49
CA GLU A 137 -12.64 -0.06 3.96
C GLU A 137 -11.70 -0.37 2.80
N TYR A 138 -10.39 -0.31 3.04
CA TYR A 138 -9.33 -0.63 2.10
C TYR A 138 -8.32 -1.57 2.76
N LEU A 139 -7.61 -2.34 1.95
CA LEU A 139 -6.36 -2.98 2.32
C LEU A 139 -5.21 -2.06 1.96
N ALA A 140 -4.49 -1.57 2.96
CA ALA A 140 -3.28 -0.79 2.81
C ALA A 140 -2.07 -1.71 2.78
N ASP A 141 -1.14 -1.44 1.87
CA ASP A 141 0.13 -2.15 1.76
C ASP A 141 0.00 -3.67 1.47
N ALA A 142 -1.09 -4.10 0.84
CA ALA A 142 -1.29 -5.50 0.48
C ALA A 142 -0.66 -5.86 -0.88
N ALA A 143 -0.25 -7.11 -1.03
CA ALA A 143 0.29 -7.66 -2.27
C ALA A 143 -0.21 -9.09 -2.46
N PHE A 144 -0.69 -9.41 -3.66
CA PHE A 144 -1.23 -10.72 -3.99
C PHE A 144 -0.72 -11.19 -5.36
N LEU A 145 -0.59 -12.51 -5.50
CA LEU A 145 -0.44 -13.16 -6.79
C LEU A 145 -1.69 -14.00 -7.07
N VAL A 146 -2.40 -13.67 -8.14
CA VAL A 146 -3.58 -14.43 -8.58
C VAL A 146 -3.18 -15.38 -9.70
N ALA A 147 -3.65 -16.62 -9.65
CA ALA A 147 -3.57 -17.58 -10.73
C ALA A 147 -4.97 -17.87 -11.29
N LEU A 148 -5.11 -17.71 -12.60
CA LEU A 148 -6.28 -18.15 -13.36
C LEU A 148 -5.84 -19.26 -14.31
N GLN A 149 -6.34 -20.47 -14.13
CA GLN A 149 -5.89 -21.64 -14.90
C GLN A 149 -7.02 -22.17 -15.81
N GLY A 150 -6.69 -22.49 -17.06
CA GLY A 150 -7.67 -22.94 -18.05
C GLY A 150 -7.09 -23.22 -19.43
N GLU A 151 -7.91 -23.04 -20.46
CA GLU A 151 -7.53 -23.34 -21.85
C GLU A 151 -6.39 -22.40 -22.34
N PRO A 152 -5.30 -22.95 -22.91
CA PRO A 152 -4.11 -22.15 -23.23
C PRO A 152 -4.31 -20.99 -24.21
N ALA A 153 -5.17 -21.12 -25.23
CA ALA A 153 -5.43 -20.04 -26.18
C ALA A 153 -6.15 -18.87 -25.49
N LEU A 154 -7.15 -19.15 -24.65
CA LEU A 154 -7.79 -18.14 -23.81
C LEU A 154 -6.77 -17.47 -22.90
N ILE A 155 -5.95 -18.23 -22.18
CA ILE A 155 -4.91 -17.68 -21.28
C ILE A 155 -3.96 -16.76 -22.05
N GLN A 156 -3.54 -17.14 -23.25
CA GLN A 156 -2.68 -16.33 -24.09
C GLN A 156 -3.35 -15.00 -24.49
N ASP A 157 -4.64 -15.02 -24.82
CA ASP A 157 -5.38 -13.80 -25.17
C ASP A 157 -5.59 -12.88 -23.97
N LEU A 158 -5.88 -13.44 -22.79
CA LEU A 158 -5.96 -12.67 -21.55
C LEU A 158 -4.61 -12.05 -21.16
N ALA A 159 -3.51 -12.77 -21.35
CA ALA A 159 -2.17 -12.25 -21.11
C ALA A 159 -1.84 -11.06 -22.01
N LYS A 160 -2.17 -11.13 -23.32
CA LYS A 160 -2.02 -9.99 -24.25
C LYS A 160 -2.82 -8.78 -23.79
N ALA A 161 -4.07 -9.00 -23.36
CA ALA A 161 -4.94 -7.93 -22.89
C ALA A 161 -4.39 -7.25 -21.62
N LEU A 162 -3.87 -8.01 -20.66
CA LEU A 162 -3.26 -7.44 -19.45
C LEU A 162 -1.93 -6.72 -19.72
N ALA A 163 -1.18 -7.15 -20.74
CA ALA A 163 0.05 -6.48 -21.15
C ALA A 163 -0.22 -5.11 -21.81
N ALA A 164 -1.37 -4.94 -22.46
CA ALA A 164 -1.78 -3.72 -23.15
C ALA A 164 -3.27 -3.43 -22.92
N PRO A 165 -3.67 -3.01 -21.69
CA PRO A 165 -5.07 -2.88 -21.33
C PRO A 165 -5.75 -1.73 -22.10
N ARG A 166 -6.95 -1.98 -22.64
CA ARG A 166 -7.73 -0.95 -23.35
C ARG A 166 -8.29 0.12 -22.43
N TRP A 167 -8.65 -0.24 -21.20
CA TRP A 167 -9.06 0.72 -20.18
C TRP A 167 -8.12 0.72 -18.97
N PRO A 168 -8.00 1.85 -18.24
CA PRO A 168 -7.13 1.94 -17.08
C PRO A 168 -7.52 0.92 -16.01
N PRO A 169 -6.65 -0.04 -15.66
CA PRO A 169 -6.96 -1.01 -14.63
C PRO A 169 -6.79 -0.40 -13.23
N TYR A 170 -7.53 -0.93 -12.26
CA TYR A 170 -7.48 -0.50 -10.87
C TYR A 170 -7.77 -1.67 -9.93
N LEU A 171 -7.25 -1.60 -8.70
CA LEU A 171 -7.33 -2.66 -7.69
C LEU A 171 -8.64 -2.54 -6.91
N GLY A 172 -9.73 -2.92 -7.59
CA GLY A 172 -11.09 -2.93 -7.08
C GLY A 172 -11.81 -1.58 -7.18
N ARG A 173 -11.28 -0.50 -6.59
CA ARG A 173 -11.81 0.87 -6.75
C ARG A 173 -10.90 1.71 -7.65
N LYS A 174 -11.49 2.62 -8.44
CA LYS A 174 -10.75 3.46 -9.40
C LYS A 174 -9.66 4.34 -8.76
N CYS A 175 -9.76 4.65 -7.46
CA CYS A 175 -8.73 5.38 -6.71
C CYS A 175 -7.55 4.52 -6.24
N CYS A 176 -7.55 3.22 -6.54
CA CYS A 176 -6.51 2.26 -6.16
C CYS A 176 -5.68 1.87 -7.39
N PRO A 177 -4.71 2.69 -7.84
CA PRO A 177 -3.86 2.33 -8.97
C PRO A 177 -2.90 1.18 -8.59
N PRO A 178 -2.59 0.26 -9.52
CA PRO A 178 -1.52 -0.71 -9.30
C PRO A 178 -0.15 -0.01 -9.27
N SER A 179 0.76 -0.48 -8.41
CA SER A 179 2.15 0.02 -8.32
C SER A 179 3.13 -0.76 -9.19
N ALA A 180 2.69 -1.87 -9.80
CA ALA A 180 3.49 -2.72 -10.67
C ALA A 180 2.65 -3.19 -11.88
N PRO A 181 3.30 -3.63 -12.99
CA PRO A 181 2.60 -4.29 -14.09
C PRO A 181 1.77 -5.48 -13.60
N LEU A 182 0.53 -5.59 -14.09
CA LEU A 182 -0.43 -6.59 -13.64
C LEU A 182 -0.07 -7.99 -14.12
N LEU A 183 0.40 -8.12 -15.36
CA LEU A 183 0.87 -9.41 -15.86
C LEU A 183 2.20 -9.74 -15.16
N ALA A 184 2.21 -10.81 -14.37
CA ALA A 184 3.43 -11.26 -13.72
C ALA A 184 4.40 -11.82 -14.78
N GLN A 185 5.63 -11.33 -14.77
CA GLN A 185 6.72 -11.79 -15.62
C GLN A 185 7.99 -11.98 -14.79
N PRO A 186 8.91 -12.88 -15.21
CA PRO A 186 10.22 -12.99 -14.61
C PRO A 186 10.95 -11.65 -14.64
N GLY A 187 11.69 -11.33 -13.57
CA GLY A 187 12.61 -10.20 -13.58
C GLY A 187 13.82 -10.45 -14.51
N PRO A 188 14.65 -9.42 -14.77
CA PRO A 188 15.80 -9.54 -15.69
C PRO A 188 16.78 -10.69 -15.34
N ASP A 189 16.96 -10.98 -14.05
CA ASP A 189 17.90 -11.98 -13.54
C ASP A 189 17.18 -13.22 -12.98
N GLU A 190 15.90 -13.40 -13.31
CA GLU A 190 15.05 -14.44 -12.72
C GLU A 190 14.51 -15.37 -13.80
N THR A 191 14.49 -16.66 -13.51
CA THR A 191 13.89 -17.66 -14.40
C THR A 191 12.84 -18.45 -13.65
N TRP A 192 11.59 -18.29 -14.06
CA TRP A 192 10.51 -19.21 -13.75
C TRP A 192 9.69 -19.44 -15.01
N HIS A 193 9.01 -20.58 -15.05
CA HIS A 193 8.22 -20.99 -16.21
C HIS A 193 6.78 -21.12 -15.80
N ASN A 194 5.91 -20.67 -16.70
CA ASN A 194 4.49 -20.88 -16.56
C ASN A 194 4.22 -22.38 -16.74
N PRO A 195 3.61 -23.07 -15.76
CA PRO A 195 3.31 -24.49 -15.92
C PRO A 195 2.44 -24.69 -17.17
N ALA A 196 2.74 -25.74 -17.90
CA ALA A 196 1.99 -26.13 -19.11
C ALA A 196 1.09 -27.35 -18.87
N SER A 197 1.03 -27.84 -17.62
CA SER A 197 0.24 -28.99 -17.21
C SER A 197 -0.86 -28.58 -16.24
N MET A 198 -2.06 -29.15 -16.43
CA MET A 198 -3.17 -29.02 -15.48
C MET A 198 -2.99 -29.96 -14.27
N ALA A 199 -2.09 -30.94 -14.34
CA ALA A 199 -1.97 -32.02 -13.35
C ALA A 199 -1.56 -31.53 -11.95
N GLY A 200 -0.78 -30.44 -11.88
CA GLY A 200 -0.34 -29.82 -10.63
C GLY A 200 -1.38 -28.92 -9.94
N GLY A 201 -2.44 -28.56 -10.66
CA GLY A 201 -3.45 -27.62 -10.19
C GLY A 201 -2.91 -26.23 -9.85
N LEU A 202 -3.74 -25.47 -9.11
CA LEU A 202 -3.43 -24.07 -8.76
C LEU A 202 -2.32 -23.92 -7.71
N VAL A 203 -2.16 -24.90 -6.81
CA VAL A 203 -1.14 -24.82 -5.75
C VAL A 203 0.25 -24.91 -6.36
N GLU A 204 0.49 -25.86 -7.26
CA GLU A 204 1.77 -25.96 -7.98
C GLU A 204 2.01 -24.71 -8.83
N ALA A 205 0.97 -24.20 -9.51
CA ALA A 205 1.10 -23.01 -10.33
C ALA A 205 1.48 -21.76 -9.53
N LEU A 206 0.82 -21.51 -8.39
CA LEU A 206 1.19 -20.44 -7.47
C LEU A 206 2.57 -20.67 -6.84
N GLY A 207 2.99 -21.94 -6.71
CA GLY A 207 4.30 -22.37 -6.25
C GLY A 207 5.45 -22.04 -7.22
N ALA A 208 5.16 -22.04 -8.52
CA ALA A 208 6.15 -21.86 -9.58
C ALA A 208 6.71 -20.43 -9.68
N VAL A 209 5.95 -19.43 -9.24
CA VAL A 209 6.38 -18.03 -9.25
C VAL A 209 7.10 -17.73 -7.93
N PRO A 210 8.33 -17.20 -7.91
CA PRO A 210 8.99 -16.86 -6.66
C PRO A 210 8.29 -15.72 -5.91
N TRP A 211 8.44 -15.68 -4.60
CA TRP A 211 8.03 -14.53 -3.80
C TRP A 211 9.17 -13.52 -3.72
N ARG A 212 8.87 -12.23 -3.92
CA ARG A 212 9.87 -11.16 -3.93
C ARG A 212 9.73 -10.34 -2.65
N PRO A 213 10.78 -10.27 -1.80
CA PRO A 213 10.82 -9.30 -0.72
C PRO A 213 10.63 -7.89 -1.28
N ARG A 214 9.95 -7.00 -0.56
CA ARG A 214 9.86 -5.61 -1.03
C ARG A 214 11.19 -4.93 -0.80
N LEU A 215 11.67 -4.98 0.45
CA LEU A 215 12.92 -4.38 0.86
C LEU A 215 14.02 -5.44 0.95
N THR A 216 15.29 -5.03 0.79
CA THR A 216 16.44 -5.94 1.01
C THR A 216 16.61 -6.36 2.47
N GLU A 217 15.85 -5.80 3.40
CA GLU A 217 15.80 -6.22 4.80
C GLU A 217 14.64 -7.18 5.09
N ASP A 218 13.69 -7.34 4.15
CA ASP A 218 12.54 -8.25 4.27
C ASP A 218 12.92 -9.73 3.98
N PHE A 219 14.21 -10.05 3.76
CA PHE A 219 14.61 -11.40 3.42
C PHE A 219 14.36 -12.38 4.58
N PRO A 220 13.69 -13.51 4.34
CA PRO A 220 13.59 -14.59 5.31
C PRO A 220 14.96 -15.25 5.54
N SER A 221 15.06 -16.04 6.61
CA SER A 221 16.27 -16.80 6.95
C SER A 221 16.54 -17.98 6.01
N SER A 222 15.61 -18.31 5.11
CA SER A 222 15.64 -19.46 4.21
C SER A 222 15.46 -19.01 2.76
N ASP A 223 15.98 -19.79 1.81
CA ASP A 223 15.76 -19.58 0.36
C ASP A 223 14.32 -19.88 -0.09
N THR A 224 13.48 -20.32 0.85
CA THR A 224 12.06 -20.63 0.65
C THR A 224 11.20 -20.01 1.75
N ILE A 225 9.93 -19.76 1.44
CA ILE A 225 8.94 -19.22 2.38
C ILE A 225 7.58 -19.91 2.16
N SER A 226 6.87 -20.21 3.25
CA SER A 226 5.48 -20.66 3.20
C SER A 226 4.54 -19.46 3.17
N LEU A 227 3.64 -19.41 2.19
CA LEU A 227 2.69 -18.32 2.01
C LEU A 227 1.24 -18.82 1.99
N PRO A 228 0.32 -18.12 2.68
CA PRO A 228 -1.08 -18.51 2.68
C PRO A 228 -1.70 -18.32 1.29
N CYS A 229 -2.56 -19.26 0.94
CA CYS A 229 -3.28 -19.32 -0.32
C CYS A 229 -4.77 -19.54 -0.12
N LEU A 230 -5.55 -18.98 -1.04
CA LEU A 230 -6.99 -19.18 -1.17
C LEU A 230 -7.26 -19.83 -2.53
N ILE A 231 -7.69 -21.08 -2.52
CA ILE A 231 -7.88 -21.88 -3.73
C ILE A 231 -9.36 -22.12 -3.93
N GLN A 232 -9.89 -21.81 -5.13
CA GLN A 232 -11.24 -22.25 -5.48
C GLN A 232 -11.26 -23.78 -5.51
N TRP A 233 -12.10 -24.37 -4.66
CA TRP A 233 -12.39 -25.80 -4.76
C TRP A 233 -13.32 -26.06 -5.95
N GLN A 234 -12.95 -27.05 -6.75
CA GLN A 234 -13.74 -27.58 -7.84
C GLN A 234 -13.86 -29.08 -7.61
N ALA A 235 -15.07 -29.63 -7.75
CA ALA A 235 -15.28 -31.05 -7.61
C ALA A 235 -14.45 -31.81 -8.68
N PRO A 236 -13.51 -32.69 -8.29
CA PRO A 236 -12.74 -33.51 -9.22
C PRO A 236 -13.63 -34.47 -10.04
N GLY A 237 -14.82 -34.78 -9.53
CA GLY A 237 -15.84 -35.59 -10.20
C GLY A 237 -17.25 -35.30 -9.67
N ALA A 238 -18.27 -35.79 -10.38
CA ALA A 238 -19.68 -35.47 -10.11
C ALA A 238 -20.21 -35.94 -8.74
N THR A 239 -19.53 -36.89 -8.11
CA THR A 239 -19.95 -37.50 -6.82
C THR A 239 -19.15 -37.02 -5.63
N GLU A 240 -18.16 -36.14 -5.83
CA GLU A 240 -17.32 -35.67 -4.74
C GLU A 240 -17.95 -34.48 -4.02
N THR A 241 -18.00 -34.57 -2.70
CA THR A 241 -18.47 -33.51 -1.82
C THR A 241 -17.31 -32.60 -1.43
N ALA A 242 -17.63 -31.32 -1.23
CA ALA A 242 -16.66 -30.37 -0.73
C ALA A 242 -16.11 -30.78 0.64
N PRO A 243 -14.82 -30.51 0.92
CA PRO A 243 -14.26 -30.64 2.26
C PRO A 243 -15.03 -29.77 3.27
N SER A 244 -15.08 -30.19 4.54
CA SER A 244 -15.85 -29.49 5.58
C SER A 244 -15.26 -28.14 5.95
N GLU A 245 -13.98 -27.93 5.68
CA GLU A 245 -13.24 -26.68 5.85
C GLU A 245 -13.46 -25.66 4.71
N ALA A 246 -14.19 -26.02 3.65
CA ALA A 246 -14.42 -25.14 2.52
C ALA A 246 -15.35 -23.97 2.89
N GLU A 247 -14.88 -22.75 2.67
CA GLU A 247 -15.65 -21.53 2.89
C GLU A 247 -16.50 -21.18 1.66
N VAL A 248 -17.70 -20.64 1.88
CA VAL A 248 -18.57 -20.16 0.80
C VAL A 248 -18.33 -18.66 0.59
N TRP A 249 -17.89 -18.28 -0.60
CA TRP A 249 -17.66 -16.89 -1.00
C TRP A 249 -18.60 -16.51 -2.15
N TYR A 250 -19.34 -15.41 -2.03
CA TYR A 250 -20.31 -14.95 -3.04
C TYR A 250 -19.68 -13.95 -4.02
N ASP A 251 -18.73 -14.43 -4.81
CA ASP A 251 -17.91 -13.56 -5.66
C ASP A 251 -17.72 -14.05 -7.11
N VAL A 252 -18.51 -15.02 -7.58
CA VAL A 252 -18.52 -15.41 -9.00
C VAL A 252 -19.46 -14.47 -9.78
N PRO A 253 -18.97 -13.60 -10.67
CA PRO A 253 -19.82 -12.58 -11.30
C PRO A 253 -20.81 -13.18 -12.31
N ILE A 254 -22.10 -12.89 -12.14
CA ILE A 254 -23.17 -13.20 -13.11
C ILE A 254 -23.50 -11.96 -13.95
N CYS A 255 -23.53 -10.80 -13.31
CA CYS A 255 -23.81 -9.52 -13.92
C CYS A 255 -23.04 -8.42 -13.18
N SER A 256 -22.62 -7.38 -13.89
CA SER A 256 -21.98 -6.21 -13.29
C SER A 256 -22.94 -5.04 -13.05
N ASP A 257 -24.14 -5.07 -13.64
CA ASP A 257 -25.13 -3.99 -13.56
C ASP A 257 -26.59 -4.50 -13.66
N PRO A 258 -27.32 -4.58 -12.53
CA PRO A 258 -26.80 -4.48 -11.17
C PRO A 258 -25.83 -5.63 -10.87
N PRO A 259 -24.89 -5.46 -9.92
CA PRO A 259 -23.94 -6.50 -9.57
C PRO A 259 -24.66 -7.70 -8.91
N VAL A 260 -24.50 -8.89 -9.50
CA VAL A 260 -25.04 -10.15 -8.99
C VAL A 260 -23.93 -11.20 -9.05
N HIS A 261 -23.81 -11.99 -7.97
CA HIS A 261 -22.75 -12.97 -7.83
C HIS A 261 -23.30 -14.33 -7.37
N ASP A 262 -22.76 -15.40 -7.94
CA ASP A 262 -22.92 -16.77 -7.48
C ASP A 262 -21.87 -17.12 -6.42
N PRO A 263 -22.15 -18.15 -5.58
CA PRO A 263 -21.19 -18.67 -4.64
C PRO A 263 -20.09 -19.49 -5.33
N ARG A 264 -18.90 -19.51 -4.72
CA ARG A 264 -17.87 -20.53 -4.91
C ARG A 264 -17.36 -21.03 -3.57
N LEU A 265 -16.75 -22.20 -3.59
CA LEU A 265 -16.08 -22.79 -2.44
C LEU A 265 -14.60 -22.44 -2.46
N VAL A 266 -14.07 -22.05 -1.31
CA VAL A 266 -12.69 -21.58 -1.13
C VAL A 266 -12.02 -22.38 -0.04
N LEU A 267 -10.86 -22.96 -0.34
CA LEU A 267 -10.01 -23.64 0.62
C LEU A 267 -8.83 -22.74 0.99
N ARG A 268 -8.54 -22.69 2.29
CA ARG A 268 -7.32 -22.09 2.81
C ARG A 268 -6.22 -23.14 2.82
N THR A 269 -5.09 -22.81 2.24
CA THR A 269 -3.92 -23.69 2.20
C THR A 269 -2.65 -22.85 2.28
N GLU A 270 -1.50 -23.50 2.21
CA GLU A 270 -0.21 -22.83 2.10
C GLU A 270 0.54 -23.34 0.89
N VAL A 271 1.42 -22.51 0.35
CA VAL A 271 2.35 -22.89 -0.71
C VAL A 271 3.77 -22.49 -0.33
N VAL A 272 4.70 -23.42 -0.49
CA VAL A 272 6.12 -23.15 -0.30
C VAL A 272 6.69 -22.65 -1.61
N VAL A 273 7.33 -21.48 -1.59
CA VAL A 273 7.89 -20.84 -2.79
C VAL A 273 9.34 -20.45 -2.57
N ARG A 274 10.08 -20.34 -3.68
CA ARG A 274 11.44 -19.78 -3.65
C ARG A 274 11.39 -18.28 -3.37
N VAL A 275 12.41 -17.80 -2.67
CA VAL A 275 12.62 -16.38 -2.41
C VAL A 275 13.42 -15.79 -3.58
N GLY A 276 12.80 -14.84 -4.29
CA GLY A 276 13.43 -14.09 -5.37
C GLY A 276 14.21 -12.87 -4.85
N LYS A 277 14.70 -12.06 -5.78
CA LYS A 277 15.42 -10.82 -5.47
C LYS A 277 14.46 -9.76 -4.89
N ALA A 278 14.94 -8.98 -3.93
CA ALA A 278 14.20 -7.86 -3.39
C ALA A 278 13.89 -6.82 -4.48
N LEU A 279 12.70 -6.21 -4.39
CA LEU A 279 12.21 -5.25 -5.38
C LEU A 279 12.92 -3.91 -5.31
N GLN A 280 13.30 -3.46 -4.12
CA GLN A 280 13.98 -2.18 -3.91
C GLN A 280 14.86 -2.19 -2.64
N PRO A 281 15.90 -1.36 -2.56
CA PRO A 281 16.60 -1.11 -1.30
C PRO A 281 15.69 -0.40 -0.29
N PRO A 282 16.06 -0.36 1.00
CA PRO A 282 15.32 0.38 2.02
C PRO A 282 15.25 1.85 1.62
N VAL A 283 14.08 2.46 1.80
CA VAL A 283 13.92 3.89 1.55
C VAL A 283 14.75 4.63 2.61
N PRO A 284 15.76 5.43 2.22
CA PRO A 284 16.54 6.17 3.20
C PRO A 284 15.60 7.09 3.98
N ALA A 285 15.83 7.21 5.29
CA ALA A 285 15.09 8.15 6.11
C ALA A 285 15.19 9.55 5.48
N PRO A 286 14.08 10.33 5.46
CA PRO A 286 14.14 11.69 4.94
C PRO A 286 15.23 12.46 5.69
N PRO A 287 16.00 13.32 5.01
CA PRO A 287 17.05 14.09 5.66
C PRO A 287 16.43 14.88 6.80
N ARG A 288 16.97 14.69 8.02
CA ARG A 288 16.53 15.44 9.20
C ARG A 288 17.40 16.68 9.31
N PRO A 289 16.86 17.89 9.11
CA PRO A 289 17.59 19.12 9.40
C PRO A 289 17.99 19.09 10.88
N ARG A 290 19.22 19.51 11.18
CA ARG A 290 19.75 19.57 12.54
C ARG A 290 19.98 21.02 12.90
N ALA A 291 19.72 21.36 14.16
CA ALA A 291 20.12 22.64 14.71
C ALA A 291 21.64 22.77 14.60
N ASP A 292 22.11 23.81 13.91
CA ASP A 292 23.53 24.17 13.87
C ASP A 292 23.80 25.30 14.88
N TYR A 293 24.30 24.92 16.06
CA TYR A 293 24.65 25.86 17.12
C TYR A 293 25.83 26.78 16.77
N ARG A 294 26.54 26.54 15.66
CA ARG A 294 27.62 27.41 15.19
C ARG A 294 27.10 28.50 14.26
N ASP A 295 25.92 28.31 13.68
CA ASP A 295 25.30 29.28 12.77
C ASP A 295 24.85 30.55 13.52
N SER A 296 25.30 31.70 13.01
CA SER A 296 24.94 33.03 13.52
C SER A 296 23.45 33.37 13.37
N GLN A 297 22.81 32.95 12.27
CA GLN A 297 21.38 33.17 12.05
C GLN A 297 20.57 32.32 13.02
N TYR A 298 20.96 31.06 13.23
CA TYR A 298 20.35 30.20 14.23
C TYR A 298 20.38 30.80 15.64
N LYS A 299 21.53 31.34 16.07
CA LYS A 299 21.66 32.04 17.36
C LYS A 299 20.76 33.27 17.43
N LYS A 300 20.69 34.05 16.34
CA LYS A 300 19.83 35.25 16.25
C LYS A 300 18.35 34.89 16.38
N GLN A 301 17.87 33.85 15.70
CA GLN A 301 16.48 33.41 15.78
C GLN A 301 16.11 32.95 17.20
N ARG A 302 17.00 32.23 17.88
CA ARG A 302 16.78 31.83 19.28
C ARG A 302 16.70 33.03 20.22
N GLN A 303 17.57 34.01 20.03
CA GLN A 303 17.55 35.23 20.84
C GLN A 303 16.27 36.04 20.59
N GLN A 304 15.86 36.18 19.33
CA GLN A 304 14.61 36.84 18.96
C GLN A 304 13.39 36.14 19.56
N ARG A 305 13.38 34.80 19.61
CA ARG A 305 12.30 34.06 20.27
C ARG A 305 12.24 34.33 21.77
N LEU A 306 13.40 34.34 22.46
CA LEU A 306 13.45 34.69 23.89
C LEU A 306 12.93 36.11 24.14
N GLU A 307 13.30 37.07 23.30
CA GLU A 307 12.82 38.45 23.39
C GLU A 307 11.31 38.57 23.14
N ALA A 308 10.79 37.87 22.13
CA ALA A 308 9.37 37.85 21.80
C ALA A 308 8.52 37.24 22.94
N ASP A 309 9.05 36.24 23.65
CA ASP A 309 8.42 35.65 24.83
C ASP A 309 8.72 36.43 26.13
N HIS A 310 9.29 37.64 26.02
CA HIS A 310 9.68 38.50 27.14
C HIS A 310 10.63 37.84 28.15
N GLY A 311 11.46 36.90 27.70
CA GLY A 311 12.36 36.12 28.54
C GLY A 311 11.64 35.17 29.49
N LEU A 312 10.36 34.85 29.23
CA LEU A 312 9.56 33.97 30.07
C LEU A 312 9.28 32.63 29.39
N CYS A 313 9.23 31.58 30.21
CA CYS A 313 8.84 30.25 29.78
C CYS A 313 7.37 30.28 29.36
N VAL A 314 7.07 29.92 28.12
CA VAL A 314 5.68 29.94 27.61
C VAL A 314 4.75 29.04 28.44
N PHE A 315 5.30 27.96 29.00
CA PHE A 315 4.56 26.97 29.78
C PHE A 315 4.28 27.39 31.24
N CYS A 316 5.32 27.75 32.00
CA CYS A 316 5.22 27.98 33.45
C CYS A 316 5.45 29.42 33.89
N LYS A 317 5.77 30.32 32.95
CA LYS A 317 6.05 31.74 33.17
C LYS A 317 7.25 32.07 34.08
N MET A 318 8.07 31.06 34.44
CA MET A 318 9.39 31.28 35.04
C MET A 318 10.38 31.83 33.99
N PRO A 319 11.49 32.46 34.38
CA PRO A 319 12.51 32.93 33.44
C PRO A 319 12.95 31.81 32.46
N ALA A 320 12.87 32.10 31.17
CA ALA A 320 13.34 31.22 30.11
C ALA A 320 14.83 31.40 29.87
N ASN A 321 15.53 30.28 29.72
CA ASN A 321 16.96 30.23 29.40
C ASN A 321 17.26 29.22 28.28
N THR A 322 16.22 28.61 27.72
CA THR A 322 16.30 27.64 26.65
C THR A 322 15.23 27.92 25.62
N VAL A 323 15.47 27.48 24.39
CA VAL A 323 14.51 27.54 23.29
C VAL A 323 14.31 26.11 22.80
N GLN A 324 13.06 25.66 22.79
CA GLN A 324 12.63 24.35 22.31
C GLN A 324 12.12 24.49 20.88
N HIS A 325 12.40 23.50 20.03
CA HIS A 325 11.76 23.43 18.71
C HIS A 325 10.42 22.69 18.83
N VAL A 326 9.37 23.31 18.32
CA VAL A 326 8.08 22.69 18.06
C VAL A 326 8.10 21.90 16.75
N THR A 327 8.98 22.27 15.82
CA THR A 327 9.30 21.46 14.64
C THR A 327 10.73 21.68 14.15
N TYR A 328 11.35 20.64 13.60
CA TYR A 328 12.70 20.70 13.01
C TYR A 328 12.68 20.88 11.48
N ARG A 329 11.50 21.09 10.86
CA ARG A 329 11.36 21.16 9.40
C ARG A 329 12.24 22.21 8.71
N ARG A 330 12.55 23.31 9.41
CA ARG A 330 13.40 24.41 8.92
C ARG A 330 14.69 24.58 9.74
N ALA A 331 15.07 23.57 10.54
CA ALA A 331 16.18 23.70 11.46
C ALA A 331 17.53 23.88 10.74
N GLY A 332 18.38 24.75 11.28
CA GLY A 332 19.69 25.11 10.70
C GLY A 332 19.76 26.53 10.14
N GLY A 333 19.08 27.50 10.75
CA GLY A 333 19.22 28.94 10.44
C GLY A 333 18.01 29.58 9.75
N ASN A 334 17.08 28.78 9.22
CA ASN A 334 15.86 29.25 8.54
C ASN A 334 14.60 29.06 9.40
N GLU A 335 14.74 28.89 10.71
CA GLU A 335 13.61 28.73 11.62
C GLU A 335 12.69 29.95 11.60
N ALA A 336 11.39 29.71 11.54
CA ALA A 336 10.41 30.75 11.75
C ALA A 336 10.13 30.90 13.27
N PRO A 337 9.66 32.06 13.74
CA PRO A 337 9.36 32.26 15.16
C PRO A 337 8.39 31.23 15.74
N GLU A 338 7.44 30.72 14.96
CA GLU A 338 6.49 29.69 15.36
C GLU A 338 7.09 28.27 15.48
N ASP A 339 8.28 28.04 14.93
CA ASP A 339 8.99 26.75 15.08
C ASP A 339 9.62 26.60 16.46
N LEU A 340 9.72 27.70 17.21
CA LEU A 340 10.47 27.82 18.44
C LEU A 340 9.56 28.28 19.58
N CYS A 341 9.86 27.86 20.80
CA CYS A 341 9.21 28.39 21.99
C CYS A 341 10.21 28.53 23.13
N SER A 342 10.12 29.62 23.91
CA SER A 342 10.99 29.85 25.05
C SER A 342 10.55 29.02 26.25
N LEU A 343 11.49 28.28 26.83
CA LEU A 343 11.26 27.46 28.02
C LEU A 343 12.30 27.73 29.09
N CYS A 344 11.90 27.54 30.35
CA CYS A 344 12.88 27.33 31.42
C CYS A 344 13.43 25.91 31.33
N ARG A 345 14.67 25.71 31.79
CA ARG A 345 15.37 24.42 31.73
C ARG A 345 14.55 23.23 32.23
N LEU A 346 13.82 23.37 33.33
CA LEU A 346 12.99 22.29 33.87
C LEU A 346 11.84 21.90 32.93
N CYS A 347 11.21 22.87 32.26
CA CYS A 347 10.14 22.57 31.30
C CYS A 347 10.71 22.00 30.00
N HIS A 348 11.84 22.52 29.55
CA HIS A 348 12.56 21.97 28.40
C HIS A 348 12.97 20.51 28.61
N ASP A 349 13.54 20.18 29.76
CA ASP A 349 13.94 18.80 30.10
C ASP A 349 12.72 17.86 30.13
N ALA A 350 11.61 18.29 30.75
CA ALA A 350 10.36 17.51 30.79
C ALA A 350 9.78 17.25 29.39
N VAL A 351 9.76 18.27 28.53
CA VAL A 351 9.30 18.15 27.14
C VAL A 351 10.20 17.20 26.36
N THR A 352 11.52 17.37 26.46
CA THR A 352 12.51 16.54 25.75
C THR A 352 12.40 15.05 26.14
N MET A 353 12.21 14.76 27.43
CA MET A 353 12.02 13.38 27.90
C MET A 353 10.74 12.74 27.34
N LEU A 354 9.63 13.48 27.29
CA LEU A 354 8.39 13.00 26.67
C LEU A 354 8.59 12.72 25.18
N GLU A 355 9.28 13.61 24.46
CA GLU A 355 9.55 13.46 23.03
C GLU A 355 10.38 12.21 22.71
N TYR A 356 11.38 11.90 23.55
CA TYR A 356 12.16 10.67 23.42
C TYR A 356 11.33 9.42 23.70
N GLY A 357 10.51 9.44 24.76
CA GLY A 357 9.63 8.31 25.07
C GLY A 357 8.59 8.01 23.98
N LEU A 358 8.15 9.05 23.26
CA LEU A 358 7.20 8.95 22.14
C LEU A 358 7.87 8.73 20.77
N ASN A 359 9.21 8.63 20.75
CA ASN A 359 10.01 8.49 19.54
C ASN A 359 9.64 9.51 18.44
N MET A 360 9.40 10.77 18.84
CA MET A 360 8.88 11.81 17.93
C MET A 360 9.90 12.16 16.85
N GLY A 361 9.39 12.46 15.64
CA GLY A 361 10.16 12.78 14.44
C GLY A 361 10.53 14.26 14.33
N LEU A 362 10.14 14.88 13.21
CA LEU A 362 10.41 16.31 12.96
C LEU A 362 9.46 17.22 13.74
N ASP A 363 8.19 16.83 13.87
CA ASP A 363 7.20 17.56 14.65
C ASP A 363 7.33 17.15 16.11
N ARG A 364 7.51 18.14 16.97
CA ARG A 364 7.83 18.04 18.39
C ARG A 364 6.67 18.55 19.23
N ILE A 365 6.80 18.47 20.55
CA ILE A 365 5.73 18.92 21.43
C ILE A 365 5.69 20.46 21.40
N ASN A 366 4.51 21.02 21.12
CA ASN A 366 4.23 22.42 21.42
C ASN A 366 3.77 22.50 22.90
N PRO A 367 4.54 23.12 23.81
CA PRO A 367 4.15 23.24 25.22
C PRO A 367 2.92 24.13 25.46
N GLU A 368 2.54 24.96 24.49
CA GLU A 368 1.35 25.81 24.56
C GLU A 368 0.05 25.05 24.24
N ASP A 369 0.15 23.89 23.59
CA ASP A 369 -1.00 23.06 23.26
C ASP A 369 -1.57 22.38 24.53
N PRO A 370 -2.85 22.62 24.88
CA PRO A 370 -3.46 22.12 26.11
C PRO A 370 -3.32 20.62 26.33
N ARG A 371 -3.26 19.81 25.26
CA ARG A 371 -3.15 18.34 25.39
C ARG A 371 -1.87 17.88 26.07
N TRP A 372 -0.82 18.69 26.03
CA TRP A 372 0.48 18.36 26.61
C TRP A 372 0.67 18.86 28.03
N ARG A 373 -0.28 19.64 28.56
CA ARG A 373 -0.14 20.28 29.87
C ARG A 373 0.08 19.28 31.01
N ASP A 374 -0.80 18.30 31.15
CA ASP A 374 -0.71 17.31 32.22
C ASP A 374 0.49 16.37 32.08
N PRO A 375 0.81 15.84 30.88
CA PRO A 375 2.05 15.10 30.66
C PRO A 375 3.30 15.88 31.08
N ILE A 376 3.42 17.16 30.67
CA ILE A 376 4.58 17.99 31.01
C ILE A 376 4.65 18.22 32.54
N LEU A 377 3.52 18.52 33.20
CA LEU A 377 3.50 18.70 34.65
C LEU A 377 3.93 17.44 35.41
N ARG A 378 3.52 16.26 34.93
CA ARG A 378 3.91 14.97 35.52
C ARG A 378 5.42 14.76 35.45
N HIS A 379 6.01 14.88 34.26
CA HIS A 379 7.46 14.73 34.09
C HIS A 379 8.26 15.80 34.83
N ARG A 380 7.75 17.04 34.92
CA ARG A 380 8.40 18.07 35.78
C ARG A 380 8.47 17.63 37.24
N LYS A 381 7.39 17.06 37.79
CA LYS A 381 7.37 16.53 39.17
C LYS A 381 8.35 15.37 39.34
N GLU A 382 8.43 14.48 38.35
CA GLU A 382 9.38 13.36 38.34
C GLU A 382 10.83 13.85 38.34
N ILE A 383 11.18 14.81 37.47
CA ILE A 383 12.52 15.40 37.41
C ILE A 383 12.89 16.04 38.76
N LEU A 384 11.98 16.81 39.35
CA LEU A 384 12.22 17.44 40.66
C LEU A 384 12.41 16.40 41.77
N ARG A 385 11.61 15.33 41.77
CA ARG A 385 11.73 14.22 42.72
C ARG A 385 13.08 13.54 42.60
N THR A 386 13.51 13.20 41.37
CA THR A 386 14.79 12.54 41.11
C THR A 386 15.96 13.43 41.51
N ARG A 387 15.97 14.71 41.12
CA ARG A 387 17.01 15.68 41.50
C ARG A 387 17.10 15.87 43.02
N SER A 388 15.95 15.90 43.71
CA SER A 388 15.92 15.98 45.18
C SER A 388 16.50 14.73 45.84
N LEU A 389 16.21 13.54 45.31
CA LEU A 389 16.77 12.28 45.80
C LEU A 389 18.27 12.15 45.53
N GLU A 390 18.75 12.57 44.36
CA GLU A 390 20.19 12.61 44.06
C GLU A 390 20.93 13.62 44.94
N THR A 391 20.32 14.79 45.17
CA THR A 391 20.87 15.78 46.10
C THR A 391 20.95 15.19 47.50
N ARG A 392 19.88 14.59 48.02
CA ARG A 392 19.93 13.89 49.32
C ARG A 392 20.99 12.79 49.36
N ARG A 393 21.16 12.00 48.29
CA ARG A 393 22.21 10.98 48.21
C ARG A 393 23.61 11.60 48.30
N ARG A 394 23.87 12.70 47.59
CA ARG A 394 25.17 13.41 47.64
C ARG A 394 25.47 13.97 49.03
N TRP A 395 24.46 14.54 49.70
CA TRP A 395 24.60 15.05 51.07
C TRP A 395 24.80 13.94 52.12
N LEU A 396 24.43 12.69 51.80
CA LEU A 396 24.60 11.52 52.65
C LEU A 396 25.85 10.70 52.29
N GLN A 397 26.65 11.12 51.28
CA GLN A 397 27.96 10.52 51.07
C GLN A 397 28.93 11.06 52.13
N PRO A 398 29.68 10.19 52.84
CA PRO A 398 30.68 10.64 53.80
C PRO A 398 31.71 11.50 53.08
N GLU A 399 32.04 12.67 53.65
CA GLU A 399 33.18 13.47 53.18
C GLU A 399 34.43 12.62 53.35
N GLU A 400 35.17 12.36 52.25
CA GLU A 400 36.52 11.83 52.34
C GLU A 400 37.38 12.90 53.03
N VAL A 401 37.63 12.70 54.33
CA VAL A 401 38.60 13.47 55.10
C VAL A 401 39.97 12.95 54.70
N GLU A 402 40.80 13.81 54.10
CA GLU A 402 42.24 13.55 53.88
C GLU A 402 42.99 13.33 55.20
#